data_AF-A0A6P5YAX3-F1
#
_entry.id   AF-A0A6P5YAX3-F1
#
_cell.length_a   1.000
_cell.length_b   1.000
_cell.length_c   1.000
_cell.angle_alpha   90.00
_cell.angle_beta   90.00
_cell.angle_gamma   90.00
#
_symmetry.space_group_name_H-M   'P 1'
#
loop_
_entity.id
_entity.type
_entity.pdbx_description
1 polymer ?
#
loop_
_entity_poly.entity_id
_entity_poly.type
_entity_poly.pdbx_seq_one_letter_code
_entity_poly.pdbx_strand_id
1 'polypeptide(L)'
;MSAYRDKDPRIDGIQSKIRVVPNFPKPGIRFQDITTLLLDPKAFKDTVDLFVERYKGKNISVVAGIEARGFIFGPPIALEIGAKFVPLRKPKKLPERVGAEVVECACVIELPDLKGRECLNGKPLYVLVESH
;
A
#
# COMPACT_ATOMS: atom_id res chain seq x y z
N MET A 1 16.55 22.35 7.78
CA MET A 1 15.14 22.77 7.86
C MET A 1 14.53 22.71 6.47
N SER A 2 13.76 21.66 6.15
CA SER A 2 12.73 21.73 5.11
C SER A 2 11.88 20.47 5.15
N ALA A 3 10.57 20.68 5.09
CA ALA A 3 9.50 19.71 4.81
C ALA A 3 9.06 18.78 5.96
N TYR A 4 8.58 19.37 7.06
CA TYR A 4 7.28 18.93 7.57
C TYR A 4 6.27 19.19 6.45
N ARG A 5 6.12 18.25 5.51
CA ARG A 5 5.06 18.33 4.51
C ARG A 5 3.74 18.35 5.27
N ASP A 6 2.87 19.29 4.95
CA ASP A 6 1.46 19.24 5.31
C ASP A 6 0.97 17.81 5.06
N LYS A 7 0.81 17.03 6.13
CA LYS A 7 0.17 15.72 6.03
C LYS A 7 -1.23 16.00 5.52
N ASP A 8 -1.60 15.37 4.42
CA ASP A 8 -2.97 15.43 3.93
C ASP A 8 -3.91 15.12 5.11
N PRO A 9 -4.92 15.96 5.39
CA PRO A 9 -5.76 15.82 6.58
C PRO A 9 -6.52 14.49 6.62
N ARG A 10 -6.63 13.78 5.49
CA ARG A 10 -7.21 12.43 5.42
C ARG A 10 -6.32 11.38 6.08
N ILE A 11 -5.00 11.59 6.16
CA ILE A 11 -4.04 10.60 6.70
C ILE A 11 -4.37 10.25 8.15
N ASP A 12 -4.67 11.23 8.99
CA ASP A 12 -5.01 10.99 10.39
C ASP A 12 -6.34 10.22 10.51
N GLY A 13 -7.30 10.54 9.63
CA GLY A 13 -8.57 9.81 9.51
C GLY A 13 -8.36 8.35 9.14
N ILE A 14 -7.50 8.06 8.17
CA ILE A 14 -7.13 6.71 7.73
C ILE A 14 -6.42 5.97 8.87
N GLN A 15 -5.41 6.59 9.49
CA GLN A 15 -4.61 6.00 10.56
C GLN A 15 -5.48 5.61 11.77
N SER A 16 -6.43 6.47 12.16
CA SER A 16 -7.35 6.21 13.27
C SER A 16 -8.24 4.97 13.09
N LYS A 17 -8.39 4.50 11.84
CA LYS A 17 -9.22 3.35 11.46
C LYS A 17 -8.44 2.06 11.33
N ILE A 18 -7.12 2.09 11.45
CA ILE A 18 -6.29 0.88 11.46
C ILE A 18 -6.16 0.39 12.91
N ARG A 19 -6.66 -0.82 13.16
CA ARG A 19 -6.59 -1.43 14.50
C ARG A 19 -5.24 -2.11 14.71
N VAL A 20 -4.62 -1.89 15.87
CA VAL A 20 -3.42 -2.63 16.28
C VAL A 20 -3.83 -3.87 17.06
N VAL A 21 -3.39 -5.04 16.63
CA VAL A 21 -3.55 -6.31 17.33
C VAL A 21 -2.17 -6.76 17.86
N PRO A 22 -1.94 -6.74 19.18
CA PRO A 22 -0.66 -7.12 19.74
C PRO A 22 -0.46 -8.65 19.68
N ASN A 23 0.80 -9.08 19.58
CA ASN A 23 1.23 -10.48 19.64
C ASN A 23 0.59 -11.38 18.56
N PHE A 24 0.28 -10.83 17.40
CA PHE A 24 -0.30 -11.56 16.27
C PHE A 24 0.55 -11.40 15.01
N PRO A 25 0.78 -12.45 14.20
CA PRO A 25 0.40 -13.85 14.43
C PRO A 25 1.29 -14.56 15.45
N LYS A 26 2.34 -13.90 15.97
CA LYS A 26 3.28 -14.42 16.96
C LYS A 26 3.61 -13.35 18.01
N PRO A 27 4.06 -13.74 19.21
CA PRO A 27 4.52 -12.80 20.23
C PRO A 27 5.57 -11.82 19.70
N GLY A 28 5.48 -10.56 20.11
CA GLY A 28 6.39 -9.48 19.70
C GLY A 28 6.02 -8.76 18.41
N ILE A 29 4.96 -9.18 17.70
CA ILE A 29 4.49 -8.51 16.47
C ILE A 29 3.27 -7.63 16.80
N ARG A 30 3.29 -6.38 16.34
CA ARG A 30 2.13 -5.47 16.34
C ARG A 30 1.43 -5.53 14.99
N PHE A 31 0.42 -6.38 14.85
CA PHE A 31 -0.29 -6.55 13.59
C PHE A 31 -1.20 -5.35 13.32
N GLN A 32 -1.05 -4.75 12.14
CA GLN A 32 -1.88 -3.65 11.67
C GLN A 32 -3.04 -4.24 10.87
N ASP A 33 -4.20 -4.31 11.53
CA ASP A 33 -5.43 -4.84 10.97
C ASP A 33 -6.16 -3.74 10.19
N ILE A 34 -6.04 -3.80 8.87
CA ILE A 34 -6.70 -2.87 7.95
C ILE A 34 -8.20 -3.16 7.76
N THR A 35 -8.73 -4.28 8.29
CA THR A 35 -10.14 -4.64 8.02
C THR A 35 -11.11 -3.62 8.60
N THR A 36 -10.78 -2.99 9.72
CA THR A 36 -11.55 -1.89 10.31
C THR A 36 -11.55 -0.63 9.43
N LEU A 37 -10.46 -0.38 8.69
CA LEU A 37 -10.40 0.67 7.68
C LEU A 37 -11.27 0.34 6.47
N LEU A 38 -11.31 -0.93 6.04
CA LEU A 38 -12.15 -1.38 4.93
C LEU A 38 -13.65 -1.32 5.25
N LEU A 39 -14.02 -1.46 6.52
CA LEU A 39 -15.40 -1.35 6.99
C LEU A 39 -15.89 0.10 7.10
N ASP A 40 -15.00 1.09 6.98
CA ASP A 40 -15.35 2.51 6.96
C ASP A 40 -15.29 3.02 5.50
N PRO A 41 -16.46 3.24 4.83
CA PRO A 41 -16.48 3.58 3.42
C PRO A 41 -15.72 4.86 3.09
N LYS A 42 -15.72 5.84 4.02
CA LYS A 42 -15.00 7.10 3.83
C LYS A 42 -13.50 6.87 3.91
N ALA A 43 -13.01 6.19 4.94
CA ALA A 43 -11.58 5.91 5.08
C ALA A 43 -11.04 5.02 3.95
N PHE A 44 -11.83 4.04 3.49
CA PHE A 44 -11.46 3.22 2.35
C PHE A 44 -11.37 4.05 1.07
N LYS A 45 -12.37 4.91 0.80
CA LYS A 45 -12.33 5.82 -0.35
C LYS A 45 -11.14 6.77 -0.28
N ASP A 46 -10.94 7.45 0.85
CA ASP A 46 -9.83 8.38 1.06
C ASP A 46 -8.47 7.70 0.81
N THR A 47 -8.33 6.43 1.24
CA THR A 47 -7.13 5.63 0.99
C THR A 47 -6.89 5.42 -0.51
N VAL A 48 -7.92 5.01 -1.26
CA VAL A 48 -7.82 4.81 -2.71
C VAL A 48 -7.52 6.12 -3.42
N ASP A 49 -8.26 7.19 -3.09
CA ASP A 49 -8.10 8.51 -3.70
C ASP A 49 -6.67 9.04 -3.55
N LEU A 50 -6.06 8.92 -2.36
CA LEU A 50 -4.68 9.34 -2.12
C LEU A 50 -3.67 8.60 -2.99
N PHE A 51 -3.86 7.29 -3.24
CA PHE A 51 -3.02 6.57 -4.18
C PHE A 51 -3.28 6.99 -5.63
N VAL A 52 -4.53 7.17 -6.02
CA VAL A 52 -4.90 7.62 -7.37
C VAL A 52 -4.28 8.98 -7.64
N GLU A 53 -4.45 9.96 -6.75
CA GLU A 53 -3.87 11.30 -6.84
C GLU A 53 -2.34 11.25 -6.96
N ARG A 54 -1.68 10.34 -6.21
CA ARG A 54 -0.22 10.17 -6.29
C ARG A 54 0.25 9.66 -7.65
N TYR A 55 -0.51 8.79 -8.31
CA TYR A 55 -0.09 8.10 -9.53
C TYR A 55 -0.71 8.65 -10.82
N LYS A 56 -1.76 9.47 -10.72
CA LYS A 56 -2.40 10.11 -11.86
C LYS A 56 -1.39 10.97 -12.63
N GLY A 57 -1.38 10.83 -13.95
CA GLY A 57 -0.45 11.55 -14.83
C GLY A 57 1.00 11.05 -14.82
N LYS A 58 1.35 10.00 -14.05
CA LYS A 58 2.71 9.41 -14.04
C LYS A 58 2.94 8.34 -15.11
N ASN A 59 2.03 8.19 -16.07
CA ASN A 59 2.11 7.18 -17.15
C ASN A 59 2.32 5.74 -16.65
N ILE A 60 1.71 5.38 -15.51
CA ILE A 60 1.72 4.02 -14.98
C ILE A 60 0.89 3.12 -15.92
N SER A 61 1.52 2.12 -16.53
CA SER A 61 0.86 1.21 -17.48
C SER A 61 0.24 -0.02 -16.81
N VAL A 62 0.78 -0.42 -15.67
CA VAL A 62 0.39 -1.62 -14.93
C VAL A 62 0.44 -1.35 -13.42
N VAL A 63 -0.63 -1.73 -12.72
CA VAL A 63 -0.68 -1.85 -11.26
C VAL A 63 -0.69 -3.32 -10.90
N ALA A 64 0.31 -3.75 -10.14
CA ALA A 64 0.44 -5.13 -9.69
C ALA A 64 0.07 -5.25 -8.21
N GLY A 65 -1.00 -6.00 -7.90
CA GLY A 65 -1.40 -6.28 -6.51
C GLY A 65 -0.77 -7.57 -6.01
N ILE A 66 -0.24 -7.61 -4.78
CA ILE A 66 0.27 -8.85 -4.17
C ILE A 66 -0.83 -9.51 -3.33
N GLU A 67 -1.02 -10.82 -3.52
CA GLU A 67 -2.02 -11.61 -2.80
C GLU A 67 -1.81 -11.58 -1.26
N ALA A 68 -2.84 -11.49 -0.43
CA ALA A 68 -4.25 -11.23 -0.80
C ALA A 68 -4.62 -9.74 -0.67
N ARG A 69 -4.06 -9.02 0.30
CA ARG A 69 -4.49 -7.65 0.65
C ARG A 69 -4.18 -6.62 -0.44
N GLY A 70 -3.17 -6.85 -1.28
CA GLY A 70 -2.90 -5.98 -2.43
C GLY A 70 -4.02 -6.03 -3.49
N PHE A 71 -4.86 -7.06 -3.50
CA PHE A 71 -6.02 -7.15 -4.38
C PHE A 71 -7.19 -6.26 -3.94
N ILE A 72 -7.12 -5.70 -2.73
CA ILE A 72 -8.19 -4.83 -2.20
C ILE A 72 -8.04 -3.41 -2.75
N PHE A 73 -6.80 -2.91 -2.83
CA PHE A 73 -6.51 -1.54 -3.28
C PHE A 73 -6.00 -1.47 -4.73
N GLY A 74 -5.29 -2.49 -5.20
CA GLY A 74 -4.69 -2.49 -6.53
C GLY A 74 -5.71 -2.30 -7.67
N PRO A 75 -6.80 -3.09 -7.75
CA PRO A 75 -7.80 -2.94 -8.80
C PRO A 75 -8.46 -1.56 -8.89
N PRO A 76 -8.99 -0.95 -7.81
CA PRO A 76 -9.60 0.37 -7.91
C PRO A 76 -8.59 1.45 -8.30
N ILE A 77 -7.33 1.38 -7.82
CA ILE A 77 -6.28 2.32 -8.25
C ILE A 77 -6.00 2.16 -9.75
N ALA A 78 -5.85 0.92 -10.24
CA ALA A 78 -5.60 0.65 -11.65
C ALA A 78 -6.73 1.20 -12.55
N LEU A 79 -7.97 0.96 -12.14
CA LEU A 79 -9.16 1.42 -12.86
C LEU A 79 -9.16 2.95 -12.99
N GLU A 80 -8.98 3.67 -11.88
CA GLU A 80 -9.07 5.13 -11.83
C GLU A 80 -7.92 5.84 -12.58
N ILE A 81 -6.71 5.27 -12.60
CA ILE A 81 -5.58 5.86 -13.34
C ILE A 81 -5.51 5.40 -14.81
N GLY A 82 -6.42 4.52 -15.25
CA GLY A 82 -6.43 3.98 -16.61
C GLY A 82 -5.31 2.97 -16.89
N ALA A 83 -4.85 2.23 -15.88
CA ALA A 83 -3.80 1.22 -15.98
C ALA A 83 -4.36 -0.21 -16.00
N LYS A 84 -3.56 -1.16 -16.49
CA LYS A 84 -3.88 -2.59 -16.40
C LYS A 84 -3.67 -3.07 -14.97
N PHE A 85 -4.55 -3.95 -14.48
CA PHE A 85 -4.33 -4.64 -13.20
C PHE A 85 -3.73 -6.03 -13.42
N VAL A 86 -2.67 -6.37 -12.68
CA VAL A 86 -2.05 -7.70 -12.69
C VAL A 86 -2.05 -8.29 -11.28
N PRO A 87 -2.74 -9.42 -11.04
CA PRO A 87 -2.67 -10.11 -9.76
C PRO A 87 -1.36 -10.90 -9.64
N LEU A 88 -0.58 -10.64 -8.58
CA LEU A 88 0.62 -11.40 -8.22
C LEU A 88 0.31 -12.41 -7.12
N ARG A 89 0.44 -13.70 -7.45
CA ARG A 89 0.27 -14.81 -6.50
C ARG A 89 1.63 -15.40 -6.14
N LYS A 90 1.85 -15.59 -4.83
CA LYS A 90 3.10 -16.01 -4.18
C LYS A 90 4.27 -15.02 -4.31
N PRO A 91 5.05 -14.81 -3.24
CA PRO A 91 6.25 -13.98 -3.30
C PRO A 91 7.26 -14.64 -4.26
N LYS A 92 7.92 -13.82 -5.10
CA LYS A 92 9.09 -14.16 -5.96
C LYS A 92 8.87 -14.34 -7.47
N LYS A 93 7.67 -14.17 -8.03
CA LYS A 93 7.53 -14.17 -9.51
C LYS A 93 6.60 -13.05 -9.95
N LEU A 94 7.11 -12.14 -10.79
CA LEU A 94 6.56 -11.85 -12.12
C LEU A 94 7.11 -10.55 -12.73
N PRO A 95 7.21 -9.38 -12.06
CA PRO A 95 7.42 -8.11 -12.78
C PRO A 95 8.68 -8.09 -13.66
N GLU A 96 9.84 -8.36 -13.09
CA GLU A 96 11.11 -8.29 -13.83
C GLU A 96 11.31 -9.46 -14.79
N ARG A 97 10.75 -10.64 -14.48
CA ARG A 97 10.89 -11.84 -15.33
C ARG A 97 10.15 -11.69 -16.67
N VAL A 98 9.21 -10.77 -16.75
CA VAL A 98 8.46 -10.46 -17.98
C VAL A 98 8.88 -9.12 -18.59
N GLY A 99 10.02 -8.56 -18.13
CA GLY A 99 10.56 -7.31 -18.65
C GLY A 99 9.86 -6.04 -18.16
N ALA A 100 9.05 -6.12 -17.10
CA ALA A 100 8.44 -4.92 -16.52
C ALA A 100 9.44 -4.20 -15.59
N GLU A 101 9.54 -2.89 -15.76
CA GLU A 101 10.24 -2.00 -14.84
C GLU A 101 9.35 -1.67 -13.63
N VAL A 102 9.89 -1.80 -12.42
CA VAL A 102 9.16 -1.43 -11.21
C VAL A 102 9.42 0.04 -10.89
N VAL A 103 8.42 0.88 -11.15
CA VAL A 103 8.46 2.32 -10.86
C VAL A 103 8.49 2.59 -9.35
N GLU A 104 7.57 1.98 -8.60
CA GLU A 104 7.45 2.16 -7.14
C GLU A 104 6.63 1.01 -6.55
N CYS A 105 6.97 0.58 -5.33
CA CYS A 105 6.13 -0.26 -4.48
C CYS A 105 5.32 0.63 -3.53
N ALA A 106 4.08 0.25 -3.23
CA ALA A 106 3.19 1.07 -2.41
C ALA A 106 2.41 0.23 -1.42
N CYS A 107 2.26 0.70 -0.18
CA CYS A 107 1.41 0.06 0.82
C CYS A 107 0.70 1.07 1.73
N VAL A 108 -0.45 0.67 2.28
CA VAL A 108 -1.22 1.50 3.23
C VAL A 108 -0.41 1.75 4.49
N ILE A 109 0.14 0.69 5.08
CA ILE A 109 0.92 0.73 6.30
C ILE A 109 2.02 -0.32 6.24
N GLU A 110 3.21 0.06 6.71
CA GLU A 110 4.33 -0.86 6.83
C GLU A 110 4.33 -1.53 8.21
N LEU A 111 4.81 -2.77 8.23
CA LEU A 111 5.06 -3.54 9.44
C LEU A 111 6.57 -3.79 9.53
N PRO A 112 7.34 -2.91 10.20
CA PRO A 112 8.80 -3.03 10.25
C PRO A 112 9.26 -4.39 10.80
N ASP A 113 8.52 -4.92 11.78
CA ASP A 113 8.78 -6.21 12.43
C ASP A 113 8.70 -7.41 11.46
N LEU A 114 8.04 -7.26 10.31
CA LEU A 114 7.90 -8.31 9.30
C LEU A 114 8.95 -8.25 8.20
N LYS A 115 9.86 -7.26 8.22
CA LYS A 115 10.98 -7.13 7.26
C LYS A 115 10.57 -7.17 5.78
N GLY A 116 9.33 -6.78 5.47
CA GLY A 116 8.81 -6.83 4.09
C GLY A 116 9.60 -5.96 3.11
N ARG A 117 10.14 -4.84 3.58
CA ARG A 117 10.98 -3.92 2.79
C ARG A 117 12.26 -4.58 2.26
N GLU A 118 12.86 -5.49 3.02
CA GLU A 118 14.04 -6.24 2.59
C GLU A 118 13.75 -7.10 1.34
N CYS A 119 12.50 -7.53 1.17
CA CYS A 119 12.06 -8.32 0.02
C CYS A 119 11.89 -7.48 -1.27
N LEU A 120 12.02 -6.15 -1.19
CA LEU A 120 11.85 -5.25 -2.34
C LEU A 120 13.14 -5.04 -3.14
N ASN A 121 14.28 -5.61 -2.73
CA ASN A 121 15.56 -5.52 -3.44
C ASN A 121 15.97 -4.07 -3.78
N GLY A 122 15.76 -3.14 -2.85
CA GLY A 122 16.12 -1.72 -3.03
C GLY A 122 15.16 -0.90 -3.89
N LYS A 123 14.01 -1.46 -4.31
CA LYS A 123 12.99 -0.72 -5.05
C LYS A 123 12.38 0.40 -4.19
N PRO A 124 12.00 1.55 -4.79
CA PRO A 124 11.32 2.62 -4.07
C PRO A 124 10.05 2.11 -3.38
N LEU A 125 9.82 2.52 -2.14
CA LEU A 125 8.63 2.17 -1.36
C LEU A 125 7.94 3.44 -0.85
N TYR A 126 6.67 3.60 -1.21
CA TYR A 126 5.78 4.58 -0.64
C TYR A 126 4.88 3.92 0.42
N VAL A 127 4.84 4.52 1.61
CA VAL A 127 3.97 4.11 2.72
C VAL A 127 3.00 5.25 3.00
N LEU A 128 1.69 4.97 2.94
CA LEU A 128 0.67 6.00 3.14
C LEU A 128 0.58 6.46 4.60
N VAL A 129 0.60 5.50 5.53
CA VAL A 129 0.53 5.70 6.98
C VAL A 129 1.75 5.09 7.64
N GLU A 130 2.48 5.90 8.40
CA GLU A 130 3.61 5.44 9.20
C GLU A 130 3.11 4.73 10.47
N SER A 131 3.65 3.55 10.77
CA SER A 131 3.37 2.87 12.04
C SER A 131 4.23 3.49 13.14
N HIS A 132 3.60 3.95 14.23
CA HIS A 132 4.29 4.30 15.48
C HIS A 132 4.41 3.08 16.38
#